data_AF-A0AAW5SHP4-F1
#
_entry.id   AF-A0AAW5SHP4-F1
#
_cell.length_a   1.000
_cell.length_b   1.000
_cell.length_c   1.000
_cell.angle_alpha   90.00
_cell.angle_beta   90.00
_cell.angle_gamma   90.00
#
_symmetry.space_group_name_H-M   'P 1'
#
loop_
_entity.id
_entity.type
_entity.pdbx_description
1 polymer ?
#
loop_
_entity_poly.entity_id
_entity_poly.type
_entity_poly.pdbx_seq_one_letter_code
_entity_poly.pdbx_strand_id
1 'polypeptide(L)' 'MGRGRAKAKQTKVARELKYSSPQTDLKRLQQELSGASENDLNGTDPVADEWVDEDDWRR' A
#
# COMPACT_ATOMS: atom_id res chain seq x y z
N MET A 1 -27.81 -0.71 28.26
CA MET A 1 -27.91 0.59 27.56
C MET A 1 -26.60 1.12 26.94
N GLY A 2 -25.44 0.44 26.98
CA GLY A 2 -24.16 1.01 26.51
C GLY A 2 -23.72 0.72 25.07
N ARG A 3 -24.40 -0.18 24.34
CA ARG A 3 -23.93 -0.68 23.03
C ARG A 3 -23.93 0.39 21.91
N GLY A 4 -24.89 1.30 21.90
CA GLY A 4 -24.99 2.35 20.86
C GLY A 4 -23.80 3.32 20.86
N ARG A 5 -23.32 3.70 22.05
CA ARG A 5 -22.16 4.58 22.19
C ARG A 5 -20.86 3.90 21.74
N ALA A 6 -20.68 2.63 22.11
CA ALA A 6 -19.53 1.85 21.67
C ALA A 6 -19.52 1.67 20.14
N LYS A 7 -20.68 1.35 19.54
CA LYS A 7 -20.83 1.23 18.08
C LYS A 7 -20.50 2.54 17.37
N ALA A 8 -20.99 3.68 17.87
CA ALA A 8 -20.70 4.99 17.31
C ALA A 8 -19.21 5.37 17.38
N LYS A 9 -18.52 5.02 18.49
CA LYS A 9 -17.07 5.23 18.60
C LYS A 9 -16.30 4.36 17.59
N GLN A 10 -16.67 3.09 17.47
CA GLN A 10 -16.04 2.16 16.53
C GLN A 10 -16.22 2.59 15.07
N THR A 11 -17.42 3.01 14.66
CA THR A 11 -17.65 3.49 13.29
C THR A 11 -16.89 4.77 12.98
N LYS A 12 -16.71 5.67 13.96
CA LYS A 12 -15.87 6.86 13.80
C LYS A 12 -14.41 6.47 13.57
N VAL A 13 -13.85 5.61 14.41
CA VAL A 13 -12.46 5.13 14.29
C VAL A 13 -12.26 4.40 12.96
N ALA A 14 -13.17 3.51 12.57
CA ALA A 14 -13.09 2.78 11.31
C ALA A 14 -13.12 3.71 10.09
N ARG A 15 -13.95 4.77 10.13
CA ARG A 15 -13.98 5.78 9.06
C ARG A 15 -12.67 6.55 9.01
N GLU A 16 -12.15 6.97 10.15
CA GLU A 16 -10.86 7.64 10.24
C GLU A 16 -9.74 6.76 9.66
N LEU A 17 -9.69 5.47 10.00
CA LEU A 17 -8.71 4.55 9.43
C LEU A 17 -8.90 4.32 7.92
N LYS A 18 -10.14 4.22 7.44
CA LYS A 18 -10.43 3.96 6.03
C LYS A 18 -10.13 5.16 5.12
N TYR A 19 -10.38 6.37 5.61
CA TYR A 19 -10.30 7.60 4.82
C TYR A 19 -9.20 8.56 5.27
N SER A 20 -8.42 8.20 6.29
CA SER A 20 -7.16 8.88 6.58
C SER A 20 -6.18 8.52 5.48
N SER A 21 -5.88 9.51 4.63
CA SER A 21 -4.71 9.41 3.77
C SER A 21 -3.48 9.57 4.66
N PRO A 22 -2.54 8.61 4.67
CA PRO A 22 -1.25 8.83 5.31
C PRO A 22 -0.63 10.10 4.71
N GLN A 23 -0.14 10.99 5.57
CA GLN A 23 0.67 12.10 5.11
C GLN A 23 2.04 11.54 4.73
N THR A 24 2.23 11.20 3.46
CA THR A 24 3.51 10.72 2.95
C THR A 24 4.47 11.89 2.79
N ASP A 25 5.70 11.73 3.27
CA ASP A 25 6.75 12.70 3.01
C ASP A 25 7.25 12.51 1.57
N LEU A 26 6.69 13.30 0.65
CA LEU A 26 7.00 13.24 -0.77
C LEU A 26 8.48 13.52 -1.05
N LYS A 27 9.17 14.31 -0.21
CA LYS A 27 10.59 14.62 -0.40
C LYS A 27 11.45 13.40 -0.13
N ARG A 28 11.15 12.68 0.96
CA ARG A 28 11.82 11.42 1.29
C ARG A 28 11.58 10.37 0.21
N LEU A 29 10.34 10.22 -0.24
CA LEU A 29 9.98 9.27 -1.31
C LEU A 29 10.73 9.58 -2.61
N GLN A 30 10.81 10.86 -3.00
CA GLN A 30 11.54 11.27 -4.19
C GLN A 30 13.04 10.93 -4.09
N GLN A 31 13.65 11.15 -2.91
CA GLN A 31 15.05 10.82 -2.67
C GLN A 31 15.30 9.31 -2.80
N GLU A 32 14.44 8.49 -2.19
CA GLU A 32 14.52 7.02 -2.29
C GLU A 32 14.36 6.54 -3.74
N LEU A 33 13.39 7.07 -4.50
CA LEU A 33 13.20 6.72 -5.92
C LEU A 33 14.39 7.13 -6.80
N SER A 34 14.92 8.33 -6.58
CA SER A 34 16.06 8.84 -7.34
C SER A 34 17.35 8.07 -7.05
N GLY A 35 17.53 7.60 -5.82
CA GLY A 35 18.69 6.79 -5.41
C GLY A 35 18.58 5.30 -5.79
N ALA A 36 17.37 4.75 -5.85
CA ALA A 36 17.13 3.36 -6.26
C ALA A 36 17.34 3.14 -7.77
N SER A 37 17.08 4.15 -8.61
CA SER A 37 17.23 4.05 -10.07
C SER A 37 18.65 3.72 -10.54
N GLU A 38 19.69 4.06 -9.77
CA GLU A 38 21.09 3.77 -10.14
C GLU A 38 21.59 2.42 -9.61
N ASN A 39 20.93 1.80 -8.62
CA ASN A 39 21.40 0.57 -7.97
C ASN A 39 20.58 -0.69 -8.35
N ASP A 40 19.27 -0.56 -8.56
CA ASP A 40 18.39 -1.72 -8.79
C ASP A 40 18.30 -2.20 -10.25
N LEU A 41 18.77 -1.40 -11.23
CA LEU A 41 18.79 -1.83 -12.63
C LEU A 41 19.83 -2.91 -12.95
N ASN A 42 20.69 -3.28 -11.98
CA ASN A 42 21.75 -4.28 -12.15
C ASN A 42 21.48 -5.58 -11.37
N GLY A 43 20.34 -5.67 -10.67
CA GLY A 43 19.89 -6.87 -9.98
C GLY A 43 18.80 -7.56 -10.78
N THR A 44 19.16 -8.63 -11.49
CA THR A 44 18.18 -9.59 -12.03
C THR A 44 17.20 -9.99 -10.92
N ASP A 45 15.98 -9.46 -10.98
CA ASP A 45 14.90 -9.84 -10.09
C ASP A 45 14.24 -11.12 -10.62
N PRO A 46 14.41 -12.29 -9.98
CA PRO A 46 13.77 -13.53 -10.41
C PRO A 46 12.25 -13.51 -10.25
N VAL A 47 11.65 -12.50 -9.59
CA VAL A 47 10.19 -12.43 -9.39
C VAL A 47 9.43 -11.86 -10.59
N ALA A 48 10.13 -11.32 -11.60
CA ALA A 48 9.50 -10.84 -12.82
C ALA A 48 8.91 -11.98 -13.70
N ASP A 49 9.40 -13.21 -13.52
CA ASP A 49 8.91 -14.42 -14.22
C ASP A 49 7.68 -15.04 -13.50
N GLU A 50 7.32 -14.55 -12.31
CA GLU A 50 6.18 -14.99 -11.49
C GLU A 50 4.96 -14.05 -11.61
N TRP A 51 4.95 -13.12 -12.58
CA TRP A 51 3.71 -12.50 -13.02
C TRP A 51 3.00 -13.47 -13.95
N VAL A 52 2.37 -14.48 -13.33
CA VAL A 52 1.53 -15.49 -13.96
C VAL A 52 0.66 -14.80 -15.02
N ASP A 53 0.78 -15.22 -16.28
CA ASP A 53 0.00 -14.69 -17.39
C ASP A 53 -1.47 -14.57 -16.96
N GLU A 54 -2.08 -13.40 -17.20
CA GLU A 54 -3.45 -13.07 -16.81
C GLU A 54 -4.52 -14.04 -17.40
N ASP A 55 -4.07 -14.99 -18.23
CA ASP A 55 -4.81 -16.11 -18.79
C ASP A 55 -4.96 -17.32 -17.85
N ASP A 56 -4.08 -17.50 -16.84
CA ASP A 56 -4.20 -18.62 -15.88
C ASP A 56 -5.40 -18.45 -14.92
N TRP A 57 -5.75 -17.19 -14.63
CA TRP A 57 -6.91 -16.84 -13.81
C TRP A 57 -8.26 -16.88 -14.57
N ARG A 58 -8.22 -17.03 -15.90
CA ARG A 58 -9.39 -17.02 -16.78
C ARG A 58 -9.80 -18.40 -17.31
N ARG A 59 -9.01 -19.45 -17.05
CA ARG A 59 -9.31 -20.84 -17.43
C ARG A 59 -10.17 -21.53 -16.36
#